data_AF-A0A1A8L8N6-F1
#
_entry.id   AF-A0A1A8L8N6-F1
#
_cell.length_a   1.000
_cell.length_b   1.000
_cell.length_c   1.000
_cell.angle_alpha   90.00
_cell.angle_beta   90.00
_cell.angle_gamma   90.00
#
_symmetry.space_group_name_H-M   'P 1'
#
loop_
_entity.id
_entity.type
_entity.pdbx_description
1 polymer ?
#
loop_
_entity_poly.entity_id
_entity_poly.type
_entity_poly.pdbx_seq_one_letter_code
_entity_poly.pdbx_strand_id
1 'polypeptide(L)'
;MLNIPTQSFPAPSSQQRISPSGQSERNKVALKPGHSLMDWIRFAKSGKDLTGLSGRIIEVTQEELQKHNSRGDCWTCIRGMVYNVTPYIDYHPGGEEELMKAAGIDATDLFDQVHRWVNYESMLKECLVGRLATKAAASHKAATPASPPTGLAPPAAVPPPSNRDPKPRFDWFQTDATVHLVVYAKRKIPSSGCTTVDLQAGVLRVEVLLGKMSFMIHLCLASPVEENIAVHSAVSVGKIQVTMHKQTKEKWKSLGQPLEFHNTFLCKKDR
;
A
#
# COMPACT_ATOMS: atom_id res chain seq x y z
N MET A 1 -46.03 -38.46 -18.66
CA MET A 1 -45.53 -37.43 -17.71
C MET A 1 -44.12 -37.86 -17.31
N LEU A 2 -43.09 -37.06 -17.60
CA LEU A 2 -41.70 -37.39 -17.27
C LEU A 2 -41.37 -36.82 -15.89
N ASN A 3 -41.08 -37.70 -14.93
CA ASN A 3 -40.78 -37.33 -13.56
C ASN A 3 -39.29 -36.94 -13.44
N ILE A 4 -38.99 -35.64 -13.37
CA ILE A 4 -37.62 -35.14 -13.24
C ILE A 4 -37.25 -35.11 -11.75
N PRO A 5 -36.29 -35.90 -11.27
CA PRO A 5 -35.88 -35.88 -9.87
C PRO A 5 -35.11 -34.58 -9.56
N THR A 6 -35.55 -33.87 -8.53
CA THR A 6 -34.92 -32.64 -8.05
C THR A 6 -33.53 -32.92 -7.49
N GLN A 7 -32.47 -32.69 -8.27
CA GLN A 7 -31.10 -32.76 -7.74
C GLN A 7 -30.82 -31.54 -6.87
N SER A 8 -30.83 -31.74 -5.56
CA SER A 8 -30.39 -30.73 -4.59
C SER A 8 -28.86 -30.60 -4.62
N PHE A 9 -28.39 -29.46 -5.11
CA PHE A 9 -26.98 -29.06 -5.04
C PHE A 9 -26.66 -28.33 -3.72
N PRO A 10 -25.49 -28.58 -3.10
CA PRO A 10 -24.50 -29.61 -3.43
C PRO A 10 -24.97 -31.02 -3.04
N ALA A 11 -24.55 -32.01 -3.83
CA ALA A 11 -24.87 -33.42 -3.59
C ALA A 11 -24.52 -33.88 -2.15
N PRO A 12 -25.22 -34.89 -1.58
CA PRO A 12 -25.03 -35.33 -0.19
C PRO A 12 -23.58 -35.64 0.18
N SER A 13 -22.80 -36.16 -0.77
CA SER A 13 -21.39 -36.54 -0.61
C SER A 13 -20.39 -35.52 -1.19
N SER A 14 -20.83 -34.30 -1.53
CA SER A 14 -19.93 -33.27 -2.09
C SER A 14 -18.93 -32.77 -1.06
N GLN A 15 -17.66 -32.66 -1.46
CA GLN A 15 -16.60 -32.03 -0.66
C GLN A 15 -16.84 -30.53 -0.38
N GLN A 16 -17.83 -29.91 -1.03
CA GLN A 16 -18.31 -28.57 -0.69
C GLN A 16 -19.22 -28.53 0.55
N ARG A 17 -19.67 -29.68 1.06
CA ARG A 17 -20.41 -29.77 2.33
C ARG A 17 -19.41 -29.71 3.48
N ILE A 18 -19.45 -28.61 4.24
CA ILE A 18 -18.56 -28.39 5.38
C ILE A 18 -18.85 -29.44 6.46
N SER A 19 -17.88 -30.32 6.72
CA SER A 19 -17.92 -31.26 7.84
C SER A 19 -17.63 -30.53 9.16
N PRO A 20 -18.39 -30.78 10.24
CA PRO A 20 -18.11 -30.18 11.55
C PRO A 20 -17.01 -30.98 12.28
N SER A 21 -15.75 -30.78 11.89
CA SER A 21 -14.61 -31.29 12.66
C SER A 21 -13.30 -30.53 12.40
N GLY A 22 -12.70 -30.02 13.49
CA GLY A 22 -11.24 -29.86 13.58
C GLY A 22 -10.58 -28.61 13.00
N GLN A 23 -11.29 -27.51 12.73
CA GLN A 23 -10.62 -26.24 12.46
C GLN A 23 -10.29 -25.49 13.74
N SER A 24 -8.99 -25.20 13.93
CA SER A 24 -8.44 -24.20 14.85
C SER A 24 -9.40 -23.02 15.07
N GLU A 25 -9.63 -22.67 16.34
CA GLU A 25 -10.44 -21.53 16.77
C GLU A 25 -9.82 -20.19 16.29
N ARG A 26 -10.02 -19.88 15.01
CA ARG A 26 -9.95 -18.51 14.54
C ARG A 26 -11.20 -17.82 15.06
N ASN A 27 -11.03 -17.00 16.11
CA ASN A 27 -12.03 -16.07 16.61
C ASN A 27 -12.50 -15.13 15.49
N LYS A 28 -13.47 -15.59 14.71
CA LYS A 28 -14.16 -14.82 13.69
C LYS A 28 -15.37 -14.19 14.35
N VAL A 29 -15.28 -12.89 14.60
CA VAL A 29 -16.45 -12.10 15.00
C VAL A 29 -17.51 -12.25 13.90
N ALA A 30 -18.71 -12.72 14.27
CA ALA A 30 -19.80 -12.86 13.33
C ALA A 30 -20.31 -11.46 12.94
N LEU A 31 -20.16 -11.10 11.67
CA LEU A 31 -20.72 -9.85 11.14
C LEU A 31 -22.25 -9.86 11.24
N LYS A 32 -22.82 -8.70 11.57
CA LYS A 32 -24.28 -8.51 11.59
C LYS A 32 -24.86 -8.77 10.18
N PRO A 33 -26.11 -9.25 10.05
CA PRO A 33 -26.78 -9.33 8.76
C PRO A 33 -26.72 -7.98 8.01
N GLY A 34 -26.47 -8.04 6.70
CA GLY A 34 -26.33 -6.84 5.86
C GLY A 34 -25.03 -6.05 6.00
N HIS A 35 -24.02 -6.59 6.71
CA HIS A 35 -22.70 -5.94 6.88
C HIS A 35 -21.56 -6.70 6.19
N SER A 36 -21.85 -7.37 5.07
CA SER A 36 -20.80 -8.03 4.27
C SER A 36 -19.93 -7.02 3.51
N LEU A 37 -18.80 -7.48 2.95
CA LEU A 37 -17.98 -6.66 2.07
C LEU A 37 -18.75 -6.13 0.84
N MET A 38 -19.71 -6.90 0.33
CA MET A 38 -20.56 -6.47 -0.80
C MET A 38 -21.54 -5.38 -0.37
N ASP A 39 -22.06 -5.45 0.85
CA ASP A 39 -22.92 -4.43 1.43
C ASP A 39 -22.13 -3.14 1.69
N TRP A 40 -20.90 -3.25 2.20
CA TRP A 40 -19.98 -2.12 2.32
C TRP A 40 -19.72 -1.44 0.96
N ILE A 41 -19.40 -2.19 -0.09
CA ILE A 41 -19.15 -1.64 -1.43
C ILE A 41 -20.40 -0.91 -1.97
N ARG A 42 -21.60 -1.42 -1.67
CA ARG A 42 -22.87 -0.77 -2.04
C ARG A 42 -23.11 0.50 -1.23
N PHE A 43 -22.88 0.45 0.08
CA PHE A 43 -23.03 1.58 0.99
C PHE A 43 -22.05 2.71 0.66
N ALA A 44 -20.76 2.40 0.45
CA ALA A 44 -19.73 3.36 0.09
C ALA A 44 -20.02 4.07 -1.25
N LYS A 45 -20.62 3.37 -2.21
CA LYS A 45 -21.02 3.92 -3.51
C LYS A 45 -22.43 4.53 -3.54
N SER A 46 -23.06 4.75 -2.38
CA SER A 46 -24.40 5.36 -2.30
C SER A 46 -24.45 6.85 -2.65
N GLY A 47 -23.30 7.51 -2.78
CA GLY A 47 -23.20 8.97 -2.99
C GLY A 47 -23.38 9.78 -1.71
N LYS A 48 -23.56 9.13 -0.55
CA LYS A 48 -23.53 9.79 0.76
C LYS A 48 -22.09 10.27 1.06
N ASP A 49 -21.96 11.49 1.55
CA ASP A 49 -20.70 11.97 2.11
C ASP A 49 -20.35 11.19 3.39
N LEU A 50 -19.30 10.38 3.32
CA LEU A 50 -18.77 9.61 4.45
C LEU A 50 -17.68 10.37 5.23
N THR A 51 -17.20 11.49 4.69
CA THR A 51 -16.17 12.33 5.32
C THR A 51 -16.77 13.43 6.18
N GLY A 52 -17.96 13.90 5.84
CA GLY A 52 -18.57 15.12 6.40
C GLY A 52 -17.93 16.42 5.87
N LEU A 53 -16.99 16.32 4.93
CA LEU A 53 -16.21 17.43 4.39
C LEU A 53 -16.64 17.85 2.98
N SER A 54 -17.75 17.31 2.47
CA SER A 54 -18.28 17.60 1.13
C SER A 54 -17.25 17.39 0.01
N GLY A 55 -16.45 16.32 0.12
CA GLY A 55 -15.39 15.96 -0.82
C GLY A 55 -14.10 16.79 -0.72
N ARG A 56 -13.95 17.64 0.32
CA ARG A 56 -12.70 18.36 0.58
C ARG A 56 -11.69 17.44 1.27
N ILE A 57 -10.48 17.37 0.71
CA ILE A 57 -9.32 16.71 1.31
C ILE A 57 -8.58 17.75 2.15
N ILE A 58 -8.43 17.49 3.46
CA ILE A 58 -7.79 18.41 4.41
C ILE A 58 -6.43 17.89 4.90
N GLU A 59 -5.64 18.80 5.45
CA GLU A 59 -4.48 18.47 6.27
C GLU A 59 -4.94 18.37 7.75
N VAL A 60 -4.67 17.23 8.38
CA VAL A 60 -5.16 16.86 9.71
C VAL A 60 -3.97 16.85 10.66
N THR A 61 -3.96 17.67 11.71
CA THR A 61 -2.88 17.59 12.71
C THR A 61 -3.06 16.35 13.61
N GLN A 62 -2.00 15.93 14.29
CA GLN A 62 -2.11 14.76 15.20
C GLN A 62 -3.04 15.06 16.37
N GLU A 63 -3.08 16.31 16.82
CA GLU A 63 -3.99 16.81 17.85
C GLU A 63 -5.46 16.86 17.37
N GLU A 64 -5.69 17.03 16.06
CA GLU A 64 -7.03 16.92 15.46
C GLU A 64 -7.44 15.45 15.38
N LEU A 65 -6.58 14.59 14.83
CA LEU A 65 -6.83 13.15 14.70
C LEU A 65 -7.26 12.54 16.05
N GLN A 66 -6.59 12.89 17.14
CA GLN A 66 -6.87 12.39 18.49
C GLN A 66 -8.27 12.72 19.04
N LYS A 67 -8.97 13.72 18.48
CA LYS A 67 -10.36 14.05 18.88
C LYS A 67 -11.36 13.02 18.35
N HIS A 68 -11.08 12.45 17.18
CA HIS A 68 -11.94 11.50 16.48
C HIS A 68 -11.63 10.06 16.92
N ASN A 69 -11.82 9.79 18.22
CA ASN A 69 -11.46 8.52 18.87
C ASN A 69 -12.66 7.71 19.39
N SER A 70 -13.89 8.07 19.01
CA SER A 70 -15.13 7.53 19.58
C SER A 70 -15.95 6.74 18.54
N ARG A 71 -16.83 5.82 18.98
CA ARG A 71 -17.63 5.01 18.03
C ARG A 71 -18.50 5.85 17.07
N GLY A 72 -18.96 7.02 17.51
CA GLY A 72 -19.76 7.92 16.68
C GLY A 72 -18.93 8.87 15.81
N ASP A 73 -17.63 8.96 16.08
CA ASP A 73 -16.68 9.85 15.42
C ASP A 73 -15.26 9.28 15.57
N CYS A 74 -14.91 8.39 14.64
CA CYS A 74 -13.71 7.57 14.62
C CYS A 74 -12.92 7.81 13.34
N TRP A 75 -11.78 8.50 13.44
CA TRP A 75 -10.81 8.59 12.35
C TRP A 75 -9.60 7.75 12.68
N THR A 76 -8.90 7.28 11.65
CA THR A 76 -7.62 6.58 11.80
C THR A 76 -6.67 7.01 10.71
N CYS A 77 -5.37 7.05 11.01
CA CYS A 77 -4.35 7.26 10.00
C CYS A 77 -3.70 5.94 9.59
N ILE A 78 -3.58 5.71 8.27
CA ILE A 78 -2.86 4.57 7.69
C ILE A 78 -1.92 5.13 6.62
N ARG A 79 -0.62 4.92 6.85
CA ARG A 79 0.52 5.34 5.99
C ARG A 79 0.48 6.83 5.61
N GLY A 80 0.08 7.69 6.55
CA GLY A 80 0.02 9.14 6.39
C GLY A 80 -1.27 9.69 5.77
N MET A 81 -2.23 8.82 5.43
CA MET A 81 -3.58 9.21 4.97
C MET A 81 -4.58 9.01 6.12
N VAL A 82 -5.49 9.96 6.33
CA VAL A 82 -6.51 9.92 7.39
C VAL A 82 -7.86 9.55 6.78
N TYR A 83 -8.55 8.59 7.40
CA TYR A 83 -9.85 8.07 6.97
C TYR A 83 -10.87 8.17 8.10
N ASN A 84 -12.10 8.61 7.79
CA ASN A 84 -13.23 8.50 8.70
C ASN A 84 -13.79 7.07 8.64
N VAL A 85 -13.44 6.26 9.63
CA VAL A 85 -13.84 4.85 9.70
C VAL A 85 -15.12 4.61 10.50
N THR A 86 -15.73 5.66 11.08
CA THR A 86 -17.08 5.61 11.69
C THR A 86 -18.10 4.77 10.89
N PRO A 87 -18.34 5.01 9.58
CA PRO A 87 -19.30 4.20 8.82
C PRO A 87 -18.85 2.76 8.57
N TYR A 88 -17.57 2.45 8.74
CA TYR A 88 -16.97 1.15 8.47
C TYR A 88 -16.94 0.23 9.70
N ILE A 89 -17.13 0.75 10.93
CA ILE A 89 -17.05 -0.01 12.19
C ILE A 89 -17.87 -1.30 12.15
N ASP A 90 -19.15 -1.22 11.78
CA ASP A 90 -20.05 -2.38 11.74
C ASP A 90 -19.75 -3.37 10.58
N TYR A 91 -18.91 -2.98 9.61
CA TYR A 91 -18.50 -3.79 8.44
C TYR A 91 -17.09 -4.37 8.59
N HIS A 92 -16.36 -4.07 9.67
CA HIS A 92 -14.99 -4.52 9.85
C HIS A 92 -14.93 -6.03 10.19
N PRO A 93 -14.26 -6.89 9.39
CA PRO A 93 -14.24 -8.33 9.64
C PRO A 93 -13.56 -8.77 10.95
N GLY A 94 -12.70 -7.92 11.53
CA GLY A 94 -12.11 -8.13 12.86
C GLY A 94 -13.01 -7.68 14.03
N GLY A 95 -14.19 -7.14 13.75
CA GLY A 95 -15.12 -6.60 14.76
C GLY A 95 -14.80 -5.16 15.18
N GLU A 96 -15.73 -4.56 15.92
CA GLU A 96 -15.66 -3.19 16.41
C GLU A 96 -14.48 -2.96 17.37
N GLU A 97 -14.27 -3.88 18.34
CA GLU A 97 -13.22 -3.77 19.35
C GLU A 97 -11.82 -3.65 18.74
N GLU A 98 -11.52 -4.41 17.69
CA GLU A 98 -10.20 -4.38 17.04
C GLU A 98 -10.00 -3.10 16.23
N LEU A 99 -11.05 -2.57 15.60
CA LEU A 99 -10.96 -1.30 14.87
C LEU A 99 -10.87 -0.11 15.82
N MET A 100 -11.54 -0.15 16.98
CA MET A 100 -11.48 0.94 17.96
C MET A 100 -10.10 1.11 18.60
N LYS A 101 -9.22 0.11 18.58
CA LYS A 101 -7.79 0.27 18.95
C LYS A 101 -7.03 1.22 18.02
N ALA A 102 -7.52 1.42 16.79
CA ALA A 102 -6.96 2.31 15.78
C ALA A 102 -7.59 3.72 15.79
N ALA A 103 -8.55 3.98 16.70
CA ALA A 103 -9.30 5.23 16.76
C ALA A 103 -8.42 6.40 17.27
N GLY A 104 -8.42 7.50 16.52
CA GLY A 104 -7.69 8.73 16.84
C GLY A 104 -6.16 8.63 16.78
N ILE A 105 -5.60 7.59 16.15
CA ILE A 105 -4.14 7.38 16.08
C ILE A 105 -3.65 7.02 14.66
N ASP A 106 -2.34 7.10 14.45
CA ASP A 106 -1.69 6.41 13.33
C ASP A 106 -1.61 4.92 13.65
N ALA A 107 -2.44 4.15 12.96
CA ALA A 107 -2.58 2.71 13.11
C ALA A 107 -1.80 1.94 12.03
N THR A 108 -0.84 2.58 11.33
CA THR A 108 -0.04 1.93 10.29
C THR A 108 0.60 0.62 10.78
N ASP A 109 1.19 0.62 11.97
CA ASP A 109 1.87 -0.56 12.52
C ASP A 109 0.87 -1.65 12.94
N LEU A 110 -0.30 -1.28 13.49
CA LEU A 110 -1.38 -2.23 13.81
C LEU A 110 -1.94 -2.87 12.53
N PHE A 111 -2.12 -2.06 11.49
CA PHE A 111 -2.58 -2.50 10.18
C PHE A 111 -1.56 -3.40 9.50
N ASP A 112 -0.27 -3.05 9.49
CA ASP A 112 0.77 -3.83 8.81
C ASP A 112 1.09 -5.16 9.52
N GLN A 113 0.81 -5.28 10.82
CA GLN A 113 0.92 -6.55 11.55
C GLN A 113 -0.13 -7.59 11.12
N VAL A 114 -1.39 -7.19 10.92
CA VAL A 114 -2.51 -8.12 10.70
C VAL A 114 -3.01 -8.10 9.24
N HIS A 115 -2.98 -6.95 8.60
CA HIS A 115 -3.74 -6.63 7.38
C HIS A 115 -2.88 -6.04 6.24
N ARG A 116 -1.54 -6.08 6.29
CA ARG A 116 -0.60 -5.52 5.29
C ARG A 116 -0.93 -5.72 3.80
N TRP A 117 -1.67 -6.78 3.45
CA TRP A 117 -2.07 -7.14 2.08
C TRP A 117 -3.48 -6.65 1.67
N VAL A 118 -4.26 -6.11 2.61
CA VAL A 118 -5.61 -5.61 2.37
C VAL A 118 -5.53 -4.25 1.66
N ASN A 119 -6.28 -4.09 0.58
CA ASN A 119 -6.34 -2.85 -0.19
C ASN A 119 -7.31 -1.84 0.47
N TYR A 120 -6.88 -1.31 1.62
CA TYR A 120 -7.63 -0.29 2.38
C TYR A 120 -7.85 0.98 1.54
N GLU A 121 -6.90 1.37 0.67
CA GLU A 121 -7.02 2.55 -0.18
C GLU A 121 -8.25 2.48 -1.09
N SER A 122 -8.55 1.31 -1.66
CA SER A 122 -9.75 1.10 -2.48
C SER A 122 -11.02 0.90 -1.64
N MET A 123 -10.90 0.26 -0.46
CA MET A 123 -12.04 -0.01 0.41
C MET A 123 -12.55 1.24 1.13
N LEU A 124 -11.66 2.12 1.56
CA LEU A 124 -11.94 3.33 2.35
C LEU A 124 -11.82 4.62 1.50
N LYS A 125 -11.77 4.50 0.17
CA LYS A 125 -11.59 5.63 -0.76
C LYS A 125 -12.56 6.78 -0.48
N GLU A 126 -13.85 6.45 -0.33
CA GLU A 126 -14.93 7.43 -0.11
C GLU A 126 -14.95 7.96 1.34
N CYS A 127 -14.15 7.39 2.23
CA CYS A 127 -13.95 7.80 3.62
C CYS A 127 -12.70 8.68 3.82
N LEU A 128 -11.98 9.05 2.75
CA LEU A 128 -10.72 9.78 2.84
C LEU A 128 -10.92 11.22 3.31
N VAL A 129 -10.52 11.51 4.55
CA VAL A 129 -10.52 12.85 5.16
C VAL A 129 -9.34 13.67 4.62
N GLY A 130 -8.16 13.05 4.54
CA GLY A 130 -7.00 13.64 3.85
C GLY A 130 -5.65 13.17 4.35
N ARG A 131 -4.74 14.09 4.65
CA ARG A 131 -3.33 13.77 4.97
C ARG A 131 -2.98 14.17 6.40
N LEU A 132 -2.24 13.32 7.11
CA LEU A 132 -1.71 13.66 8.41
C LEU A 132 -0.59 14.70 8.25
N ALA A 133 -0.70 15.80 9.00
CA ALA A 133 0.27 16.88 9.02
C ALA A 133 1.55 16.41 9.72
N THR A 134 2.59 16.11 8.94
CA THR A 134 3.94 16.01 9.50
C THR A 134 4.36 17.40 9.95
N LYS A 135 4.90 17.55 11.18
CA LYS A 135 5.33 18.83 11.76
C LYS A 135 6.57 19.42 11.04
N ALA A 136 6.36 19.87 9.81
CA ALA A 136 7.29 20.59 8.95
C ALA A 136 6.49 21.34 7.87
N ALA A 137 6.69 22.67 7.79
CA ALA A 137 6.14 23.58 6.77
C ALA A 137 4.63 23.91 6.83
N ALA A 138 4.22 24.66 7.87
CA ALA A 138 3.14 25.64 7.68
C ALA A 138 3.63 26.71 6.69
N SER A 139 3.07 26.72 5.48
CA SER A 139 3.49 27.62 4.39
C SER A 139 2.82 29.00 4.51
N HIS A 140 3.51 29.94 5.16
CA HIS A 140 3.08 31.34 5.17
C HIS A 140 3.24 31.99 3.78
N LYS A 141 2.30 32.87 3.44
CA LYS A 141 2.33 33.71 2.23
C LYS A 141 3.54 34.67 2.21
N ALA A 142 3.91 35.08 1.01
CA ALA A 142 5.12 35.82 0.67
C ALA A 142 5.34 37.16 1.41
N ALA A 143 6.61 37.44 1.73
CA ALA A 143 7.20 38.78 1.81
C ALA A 143 8.75 38.70 1.62
N THR A 144 9.34 39.72 1.00
CA THR A 144 10.79 39.89 0.73
C THR A 144 11.54 40.48 1.96
N PRO A 145 12.89 40.41 2.04
CA PRO A 145 13.61 40.55 3.32
C PRO A 145 14.25 41.92 3.61
N ALA A 146 14.46 42.21 4.90
CA ALA A 146 15.49 43.10 5.44
C ALA A 146 15.83 42.69 6.89
N SER A 147 17.04 43.02 7.37
CA SER A 147 17.73 42.31 8.47
C SER A 147 17.78 43.09 9.83
N PRO A 148 18.75 42.87 10.75
CA PRO A 148 18.55 42.45 12.16
C PRO A 148 18.96 43.61 13.15
N PRO A 149 19.42 43.44 14.43
CA PRO A 149 19.66 42.29 15.33
C PRO A 149 18.92 42.46 16.71
N THR A 150 19.20 41.83 17.87
CA THR A 150 20.32 41.02 18.43
C THR A 150 19.79 40.06 19.52
N GLY A 151 20.45 38.93 19.83
CA GLY A 151 20.02 38.08 20.96
C GLY A 151 20.72 36.72 21.16
N LEU A 152 22.05 36.72 21.38
CA LEU A 152 22.91 35.68 21.98
C LEU A 152 22.41 34.22 22.17
N ALA A 153 23.10 33.31 21.44
CA ALA A 153 23.56 31.95 21.81
C ALA A 153 22.58 30.80 22.19
N PRO A 154 22.51 29.73 21.37
CA PRO A 154 21.91 28.42 21.72
C PRO A 154 22.96 27.40 22.21
N PRO A 155 22.56 26.34 22.96
CA PRO A 155 23.39 25.17 23.18
C PRO A 155 23.37 24.20 21.97
N ALA A 156 24.54 23.67 21.62
CA ALA A 156 24.84 22.48 20.81
C ALA A 156 23.89 22.10 19.65
N ALA A 157 24.39 22.25 18.42
CA ALA A 157 23.73 21.76 17.22
C ALA A 157 23.55 20.23 17.20
N VAL A 158 22.30 19.77 17.17
CA VAL A 158 21.95 18.47 16.59
C VAL A 158 21.85 18.68 15.07
N PRO A 159 22.46 17.83 14.22
CA PRO A 159 22.37 18.01 12.77
C PRO A 159 20.92 17.94 12.30
N PRO A 160 20.52 18.74 11.29
CA PRO A 160 19.15 18.72 10.80
C PRO A 160 18.78 17.32 10.31
N PRO A 161 17.55 16.84 10.58
CA PRO A 161 17.10 15.56 10.05
C PRO A 161 17.18 15.62 8.52
N SER A 162 18.03 14.75 7.96
CA SER A 162 18.27 14.68 6.52
C SER A 162 16.96 14.59 5.76
N ASN A 163 16.83 15.41 4.71
CA ASN A 163 15.67 15.44 3.84
C ASN A 163 15.46 14.04 3.25
N ARG A 164 14.54 13.25 3.83
CA ARG A 164 14.38 11.84 3.49
C ARG A 164 13.64 11.73 2.18
N ASP A 165 14.37 11.79 1.07
CA ASP A 165 13.92 11.21 -0.19
C ASP A 165 13.42 9.78 0.09
N PRO A 166 12.11 9.50 -0.05
CA PRO A 166 11.60 8.18 0.30
C PRO A 166 12.18 7.16 -0.68
N LYS A 167 13.15 6.37 -0.19
CA LYS A 167 13.86 5.35 -0.97
C LYS A 167 12.84 4.48 -1.73
N PRO A 168 13.02 4.26 -3.04
CA PRO A 168 12.19 3.35 -3.80
C PRO A 168 12.16 1.96 -3.14
N ARG A 169 11.00 1.31 -3.25
CA ARG A 169 10.84 -0.09 -2.79
C ARG A 169 10.57 -0.96 -4.01
N PHE A 170 10.85 -2.25 -3.88
CA PHE A 170 10.36 -3.24 -4.83
C PHE A 170 9.63 -4.37 -4.11
N ASP A 171 8.80 -5.07 -4.87
CA ASP A 171 8.14 -6.31 -4.48
C ASP A 171 8.03 -7.21 -5.73
N TRP A 172 7.73 -8.49 -5.57
CA TRP A 172 7.56 -9.41 -6.70
C TRP A 172 6.45 -10.42 -6.46
N PHE A 173 5.82 -10.85 -7.55
CA PHE A 173 4.83 -11.91 -7.55
C PHE A 173 4.96 -12.74 -8.83
N GLN A 174 4.26 -13.87 -8.89
CA GLN A 174 4.33 -14.77 -10.04
C GLN A 174 2.95 -15.36 -10.36
N THR A 175 2.78 -15.74 -11.61
CA THR A 175 1.72 -16.65 -12.06
C THR A 175 2.35 -18.00 -12.43
N ASP A 176 1.58 -18.91 -13.02
CA ASP A 176 2.11 -20.17 -13.56
C ASP A 176 3.03 -19.95 -14.77
N ALA A 177 2.91 -18.82 -15.47
CA ALA A 177 3.65 -18.51 -16.71
C ALA A 177 4.58 -17.30 -16.61
N THR A 178 4.38 -16.40 -15.64
CA THR A 178 5.13 -15.12 -15.55
C THR A 178 5.69 -14.88 -14.15
N VAL A 179 6.75 -14.09 -14.09
CA VAL A 179 7.27 -13.44 -12.88
C VAL A 179 7.21 -11.94 -13.09
N HIS A 180 6.62 -11.22 -12.14
CA HIS A 180 6.47 -9.78 -12.15
C HIS A 180 7.29 -9.17 -11.01
N LEU A 181 8.25 -8.33 -11.37
CA LEU A 181 9.00 -7.47 -10.45
C LEU A 181 8.43 -6.06 -10.51
N VAL A 182 7.99 -5.52 -9.39
CA VAL A 182 7.37 -4.19 -9.30
C VAL A 182 8.26 -3.26 -8.49
N VAL A 183 8.62 -2.12 -9.08
CA VAL A 183 9.32 -1.01 -8.42
C VAL A 183 8.33 0.12 -8.14
N TYR A 184 8.33 0.59 -6.90
CA TYR A 184 7.56 1.72 -6.41
C TYR A 184 8.51 2.87 -6.10
N ALA A 185 8.62 3.83 -7.03
CA ALA A 185 9.48 5.00 -6.92
C ALA A 185 8.97 6.03 -5.87
N LYS A 186 7.72 5.91 -5.42
CA LYS A 186 7.03 6.81 -4.48
C LYS A 186 7.01 8.30 -4.92
N ARG A 187 7.20 8.55 -6.22
CA ARG A 187 7.19 9.86 -6.87
C ARG A 187 6.85 9.70 -8.34
N LYS A 188 6.37 10.77 -8.98
CA LYS A 188 6.19 10.80 -10.44
C LYS A 188 7.52 10.50 -11.12
N ILE A 189 7.51 9.54 -12.04
CA ILE A 189 8.68 9.17 -12.86
C ILE A 189 8.64 9.94 -14.20
N PRO A 190 9.78 10.10 -14.91
CA PRO A 190 9.78 10.63 -16.27
C PRO A 190 8.97 9.72 -17.22
N SER A 191 8.36 10.31 -18.25
CA SER A 191 7.50 9.60 -19.22
C SER A 191 8.25 8.72 -20.22
N SER A 192 9.56 8.92 -20.39
CA SER A 192 10.44 8.12 -21.25
C SER A 192 11.86 8.03 -20.65
N GLY A 193 12.62 7.00 -21.04
CA GLY A 193 14.04 6.86 -20.69
C GLY A 193 14.37 6.70 -19.19
N CYS A 194 13.37 6.49 -18.33
CA CYS A 194 13.56 6.43 -16.88
C CYS A 194 13.84 5.02 -16.34
N THR A 195 13.69 3.97 -17.14
CA THR A 195 13.94 2.58 -16.74
C THR A 195 14.79 1.92 -17.81
N THR A 196 15.89 1.32 -17.39
CA THR A 196 16.68 0.38 -18.19
C THR A 196 16.51 -1.00 -17.58
N VAL A 197 16.17 -2.00 -18.39
CA VAL A 197 16.15 -3.40 -17.99
C VAL A 197 17.08 -4.16 -18.92
N ASP A 198 17.95 -4.96 -18.32
CA ASP A 198 18.90 -5.82 -18.97
C ASP A 198 18.81 -7.21 -18.34
N LEU A 199 18.92 -8.26 -19.16
CA LEU A 199 18.86 -9.65 -18.74
C LEU A 199 19.87 -10.44 -19.58
N GLN A 200 20.93 -10.90 -18.93
CA GLN A 200 21.99 -11.66 -19.58
C GLN A 200 22.32 -12.91 -18.76
N ALA A 201 22.26 -14.09 -19.39
CA ALA A 201 22.58 -15.38 -18.76
C ALA A 201 21.88 -15.63 -17.40
N GLY A 202 20.62 -15.19 -17.26
CA GLY A 202 19.85 -15.31 -16.02
C GLY A 202 20.13 -14.23 -14.97
N VAL A 203 21.04 -13.28 -15.22
CA VAL A 203 21.25 -12.10 -14.39
C VAL A 203 20.34 -10.97 -14.86
N LEU A 204 19.39 -10.58 -14.01
CA LEU A 204 18.50 -9.45 -14.21
C LEU A 204 19.10 -8.18 -13.59
N ARG A 205 19.17 -7.11 -14.37
CA ARG A 205 19.59 -5.78 -13.95
C ARG A 205 18.54 -4.74 -14.34
N VAL A 206 17.87 -4.17 -13.35
CA VAL A 206 16.91 -3.06 -13.51
C VAL A 206 17.48 -1.80 -12.89
N GLU A 207 17.57 -0.74 -13.67
CA GLU A 207 17.99 0.60 -13.22
C GLU A 207 16.88 1.62 -13.46
N VAL A 208 16.42 2.28 -12.40
CA VAL A 208 15.37 3.29 -12.43
C VAL A 208 15.96 4.66 -12.12
N LEU A 209 15.85 5.59 -13.07
CA LEU A 209 16.39 6.94 -12.99
C LEU A 209 15.37 7.92 -12.41
N LEU A 210 15.68 8.44 -11.23
CA LEU A 210 14.85 9.38 -10.46
C LEU A 210 15.58 10.73 -10.35
N GLY A 211 15.64 11.44 -11.48
CA GLY A 211 16.36 12.71 -11.60
C GLY A 211 17.87 12.52 -11.48
N LYS A 212 18.45 13.00 -10.38
CA LYS A 212 19.90 12.87 -10.08
C LYS A 212 20.26 11.53 -9.44
N MET A 213 19.28 10.77 -8.95
CA MET A 213 19.50 9.47 -8.30
C MET A 213 19.12 8.32 -9.22
N SER A 214 19.76 7.17 -9.03
CA SER A 214 19.35 5.89 -9.64
C SER A 214 19.06 4.85 -8.56
N PHE A 215 18.02 4.05 -8.79
CA PHE A 215 17.68 2.90 -7.97
C PHE A 215 17.99 1.62 -8.76
N MET A 216 18.72 0.69 -8.16
CA MET A 216 19.17 -0.52 -8.83
C MET A 216 18.63 -1.78 -8.18
N ILE A 217 18.17 -2.72 -9.01
CA ILE A 217 17.92 -4.11 -8.65
C ILE A 217 18.82 -4.96 -9.53
N HIS A 218 19.69 -5.74 -8.89
CA HIS A 218 20.64 -6.62 -9.56
C HIS A 218 20.51 -8.01 -8.93
N LEU A 219 20.15 -9.01 -9.72
CA LEU A 219 19.73 -10.33 -9.23
C LEU A 219 20.19 -11.43 -10.19
N CYS A 220 20.77 -12.50 -9.66
CA CYS A 220 20.82 -13.78 -10.38
C CYS A 220 19.46 -14.49 -10.16
N LEU A 221 18.67 -14.67 -11.21
CA LEU A 221 17.30 -15.18 -11.10
C LEU A 221 17.26 -16.64 -10.63
N ALA A 222 16.22 -17.00 -9.87
CA ALA A 222 16.09 -18.33 -9.27
C ALA A 222 15.85 -19.47 -10.29
N SER A 223 15.37 -19.15 -11.50
CA SER A 223 15.11 -20.11 -12.58
C SER A 223 15.13 -19.39 -13.94
N PRO A 224 15.31 -20.10 -15.07
CA PRO A 224 15.40 -19.44 -16.37
C PRO A 224 14.07 -18.83 -16.83
N VAL A 225 14.19 -17.69 -17.51
CA VAL A 225 13.11 -16.92 -18.12
C VAL A 225 13.40 -16.68 -19.60
N GLU A 226 12.39 -16.35 -20.38
CA GLU A 226 12.55 -15.91 -21.78
C GLU A 226 13.26 -14.55 -21.83
N GLU A 227 14.01 -14.30 -22.90
CA GLU A 227 14.75 -13.05 -23.11
C GLU A 227 13.83 -11.83 -23.34
N ASN A 228 12.57 -12.07 -23.74
CA ASN A 228 11.59 -11.02 -23.97
C ASN A 228 11.00 -10.51 -22.64
N ILE A 229 11.41 -9.31 -22.23
CA ILE A 229 10.93 -8.64 -21.02
C ILE A 229 9.99 -7.50 -21.38
N ALA A 230 8.75 -7.57 -20.88
CA ALA A 230 7.80 -6.48 -20.98
C ALA A 230 7.91 -5.52 -19.78
N VAL A 231 8.07 -4.22 -20.05
CA VAL A 231 8.13 -3.17 -19.01
C VAL A 231 6.91 -2.25 -19.12
N HIS A 232 6.09 -2.21 -18.07
CA HIS A 232 4.93 -1.31 -17.98
C HIS A 232 5.12 -0.29 -16.87
N SER A 233 5.10 1.00 -17.22
CA SER A 233 5.26 2.13 -16.30
C SER A 233 3.96 2.91 -16.15
N ALA A 234 3.48 3.04 -14.90
CA ALA A 234 2.38 3.93 -14.54
C ALA A 234 2.95 5.25 -14.01
N VAL A 235 3.20 6.17 -14.95
CA VAL A 235 4.03 7.38 -14.77
C VAL A 235 3.54 8.31 -13.65
N SER A 236 2.22 8.47 -13.52
CA SER A 236 1.57 9.33 -12.52
C SER A 236 1.77 8.86 -11.08
N VAL A 237 1.80 7.55 -10.84
CA VAL A 237 1.92 6.94 -9.50
C VAL A 237 3.33 6.43 -9.19
N GLY A 238 4.26 6.47 -10.16
CA GLY A 238 5.64 6.03 -9.98
C GLY A 238 5.79 4.51 -9.81
N LYS A 239 4.88 3.72 -10.40
CA LYS A 239 4.97 2.26 -10.43
C LYS A 239 5.61 1.83 -11.75
N ILE A 240 6.60 0.96 -11.69
CA ILE A 240 7.22 0.29 -12.85
C ILE A 240 7.08 -1.21 -12.63
N GLN A 241 6.59 -1.94 -13.61
CA GLN A 241 6.38 -3.38 -13.56
C GLN A 241 7.16 -4.05 -14.69
N VAL A 242 8.19 -4.79 -14.31
CA VAL A 242 9.00 -5.65 -15.19
C VAL A 242 8.37 -7.03 -15.18
N THR A 243 8.03 -7.55 -16.35
CA THR A 243 7.36 -8.84 -16.54
C THR A 243 8.26 -9.76 -17.36
N MET A 244 8.58 -10.91 -16.80
CA MET A 244 9.42 -11.95 -17.40
C MET A 244 8.57 -13.20 -17.58
N HIS A 245 8.68 -13.86 -18.74
CA HIS A 245 8.02 -15.14 -19.00
C HIS A 245 8.91 -16.29 -18.52
N LYS A 246 8.35 -17.26 -17.81
CA LYS A 246 9.11 -18.41 -17.30
C LYS A 246 9.30 -19.45 -18.39
N GLN A 247 10.49 -20.03 -18.50
CA GLN A 247 10.70 -21.19 -19.39
C GLN A 247 10.06 -22.47 -18.83
N THR A 248 9.91 -22.58 -17.50
CA THR A 248 9.27 -23.71 -16.82
C THR A 248 8.08 -23.23 -15.97
N LYS A 249 7.03 -24.06 -15.85
CA LYS A 249 5.83 -23.75 -15.04
C LYS A 249 6.07 -23.91 -13.52
N GLU A 250 7.31 -23.80 -13.07
CA GLU A 250 7.68 -24.01 -11.68
C GLU A 250 7.30 -22.82 -10.80
N LYS A 251 6.99 -23.11 -9.53
CA LYS A 251 6.70 -22.09 -8.51
C LYS A 251 7.99 -21.67 -7.81
N TRP A 252 8.43 -20.47 -8.11
CA TRP A 252 9.67 -19.90 -7.55
C TRP A 252 9.51 -19.67 -6.05
N LYS A 253 10.50 -20.05 -5.25
CA LYS A 253 10.51 -19.82 -3.79
C LYS A 253 11.07 -18.44 -3.42
N SER A 254 11.91 -17.88 -4.27
CA SER A 254 12.49 -16.54 -4.20
C SER A 254 12.62 -15.99 -5.62
N LEU A 255 12.83 -14.67 -5.76
CA LEU A 255 13.08 -14.07 -7.08
C LEU A 255 14.47 -14.43 -7.62
N GLY A 256 15.44 -14.65 -6.73
CA GLY A 256 16.83 -14.86 -7.09
C GLY A 256 17.78 -14.57 -5.92
N GLN A 257 19.08 -14.60 -6.19
CA GLN A 257 20.13 -14.16 -5.27
C GLN A 257 20.53 -12.71 -5.59
N PRO A 258 20.62 -11.81 -4.59
CA PRO A 258 21.09 -10.44 -4.79
C PRO A 258 22.57 -10.41 -5.18
N LEU A 259 22.88 -9.56 -6.17
CA LEU A 259 24.25 -9.30 -6.61
C LEU A 259 24.72 -7.93 -6.10
N GLU A 260 25.94 -7.53 -6.48
CA GLU A 260 26.48 -6.22 -6.13
C GLU A 260 25.55 -5.08 -6.57
N PHE A 261 25.46 -4.03 -5.76
CA PHE A 261 24.53 -2.90 -5.94
C PHE A 261 23.03 -3.24 -5.93
N HIS A 262 22.62 -4.46 -5.56
CA HIS A 262 21.21 -4.79 -5.35
C HIS A 262 20.53 -3.89 -4.31
N ASN A 263 19.35 -3.37 -4.64
CA ASN A 263 18.54 -2.49 -3.78
C ASN A 263 19.30 -1.23 -3.33
N THR A 264 20.27 -0.75 -4.13
CA THR A 264 20.95 0.52 -3.86
C THR A 264 20.18 1.71 -4.43
N PHE A 265 20.34 2.86 -3.79
CA PHE A 265 19.75 4.13 -4.23
C PHE A 265 20.81 5.22 -4.10
N LEU A 266 21.49 5.54 -5.19
CA LEU A 266 22.73 6.33 -5.21
C LEU A 266 22.59 7.53 -6.14
N CYS A 267 23.40 8.57 -5.92
CA CYS A 267 23.52 9.66 -6.88
C CYS A 267 24.25 9.17 -8.13
N LYS A 268 23.88 9.67 -9.31
CA LYS A 268 24.57 9.35 -10.59
C LYS A 268 26.07 9.72 -10.63
N LYS A 269 26.57 10.47 -9.64
CA LYS A 269 27.99 10.85 -9.50
C LYS A 269 28.78 9.91 -8.60
N ASP A 270 28.10 9.07 -7.82
CA ASP A 270 28.70 8.23 -6.77
C ASP A 270 28.74 6.75 -7.21
N ARG A 271 28.89 6.54 -8.52
CA ARG A 271 28.91 5.24 -9.22
C ARG A 271 29.87 5.31 -10.40
#